data_AF-R5DJA9-F1
#
_entry.id   AF-R5DJA9-F1
#
_cell.length_a   1.000
_cell.length_b   1.000
_cell.length_c   1.000
_cell.angle_alpha   90.00
_cell.angle_beta   90.00
_cell.angle_gamma   90.00
#
_symmetry.space_group_name_H-M   'P 1'
#
loop_
_entity.id
_entity.type
_entity.pdbx_description
1 polymer ?
#
loop_
_entity_poly.entity_id
_entity_poly.type
_entity_poly.pdbx_seq_one_letter_code
_entity_poly.pdbx_strand_id
1 'polypeptide(L)'
;MSKIKLCKQAENLYIKGGLSVDEICQNIDIARRTIFYWKKKYKWDKIRDKKYKSETKFSAELMDIAIKFMKQISKNIDDKTQTSQAEYYTLLNLIKIYLKLKNTKKTL
;
A
#
# COMPACT_ATOMS: atom_id res chain seq x y z
N MET A 1 1.96 26.86 -14.64
CA MET A 1 2.51 26.03 -13.53
C MET A 1 4.00 25.80 -13.78
N SER A 2 4.90 25.85 -12.77
CA SER A 2 6.34 25.70 -13.05
C SER A 2 6.71 24.24 -13.39
N LYS A 3 7.74 24.05 -14.21
CA LYS A 3 8.24 22.72 -14.61
C LYS A 3 8.58 21.82 -13.41
N ILE A 4 9.06 22.43 -12.32
CA ILE A 4 9.36 21.73 -11.06
C ILE A 4 8.08 21.26 -10.35
N LYS A 5 7.03 22.07 -10.33
CA LYS A 5 5.73 21.68 -9.75
C LYS A 5 5.12 20.51 -10.53
N LEU A 6 5.14 20.58 -11.85
CA LEU A 6 4.67 19.50 -12.74
C LEU A 6 5.47 18.21 -12.56
N CYS A 7 6.80 18.29 -12.43
CA CYS A 7 7.65 17.14 -12.15
C CYS A 7 7.29 16.47 -10.83
N LYS A 8 7.09 17.25 -9.75
CA LYS A 8 6.68 16.73 -8.43
C LYS A 8 5.27 16.12 -8.46
N GLN A 9 4.35 16.71 -9.23
CA GLN A 9 3.01 16.18 -9.38
C GLN A 9 3.02 14.83 -10.11
N ALA A 10 3.74 14.73 -11.23
CA ALA A 10 3.92 13.49 -11.97
C ALA A 10 4.62 12.41 -11.14
N GLU A 11 5.62 12.78 -10.33
CA GLU A 11 6.29 11.87 -9.40
C GLU A 11 5.31 11.27 -8.39
N ASN A 12 4.46 12.11 -7.78
CA ASN A 12 3.45 11.66 -6.85
C ASN A 12 2.44 10.73 -7.50
N LEU A 13 1.96 11.04 -8.72
CA LEU A 13 1.05 10.15 -9.45
C LEU A 13 1.70 8.80 -9.76
N TYR A 14 2.98 8.79 -10.15
CA TYR A 14 3.71 7.55 -10.46
C TYR A 14 3.99 6.69 -9.23
N ILE A 15 4.51 7.29 -8.16
CA ILE A 15 5.00 6.57 -6.97
C ILE A 15 3.88 6.32 -5.96
N LYS A 16 3.01 7.30 -5.73
CA LYS A 16 1.89 7.18 -4.78
C LYS A 16 0.62 6.69 -5.44
N GLY A 17 0.27 7.27 -6.58
CA GLY A 17 -0.92 6.88 -7.34
C GLY A 17 -0.78 5.52 -8.05
N GLY A 18 0.45 5.06 -8.30
CA GLY A 18 0.69 3.80 -9.00
C GLY A 18 0.36 3.84 -10.49
N LEU A 19 0.09 5.03 -11.04
CA LEU A 19 -0.30 5.21 -12.43
C LEU A 19 0.84 4.88 -13.40
N SER A 20 0.47 4.43 -14.59
CA SER A 20 1.34 4.31 -15.75
C SER A 20 1.74 5.67 -16.30
N VAL A 21 2.78 5.69 -17.14
CA VAL A 21 3.19 6.93 -17.81
C VAL A 21 2.06 7.47 -18.71
N ASP A 22 1.28 6.59 -19.35
CA ASP A 22 0.13 6.97 -20.17
C ASP A 22 -0.94 7.72 -19.39
N GLU A 23 -1.38 7.14 -18.28
CA GLU A 23 -2.38 7.74 -17.40
C GLU A 23 -1.88 9.07 -16.84
N ILE A 24 -0.59 9.18 -16.50
CA ILE A 24 0.00 10.44 -16.05
C ILE A 24 -0.04 11.50 -17.15
N CYS A 25 0.24 11.14 -18.41
CA CYS A 25 0.17 12.09 -19.53
C CYS A 25 -1.26 12.57 -19.77
N GLN A 26 -2.26 11.72 -19.54
CA GLN A 26 -3.68 12.10 -19.61
C GLN A 26 -4.11 12.98 -18.43
N ASN A 27 -3.56 12.73 -17.23
CA ASN A 27 -3.87 13.50 -16.02
C ASN A 27 -3.16 14.86 -15.97
N ILE A 28 -1.95 14.93 -16.50
CA ILE A 28 -1.11 16.11 -16.50
C ILE A 28 -0.60 16.26 -17.93
N ASP A 29 -1.15 17.24 -18.66
CA ASP A 29 -0.88 17.52 -20.08
C ASP A 29 0.62 17.76 -20.34
N ILE A 30 1.37 16.66 -20.45
CA ILE A 30 2.81 16.60 -20.52
C ILE A 30 3.17 15.48 -21.49
N ALA A 31 4.04 15.81 -22.44
CA ALA A 31 4.56 14.83 -23.37
C ALA A 31 5.24 13.66 -22.65
N ARG A 32 4.90 12.44 -23.08
CA ARG A 32 5.47 11.16 -22.62
C ARG A 32 6.99 11.18 -22.43
N ARG A 33 7.70 11.76 -23.41
CA ARG A 33 9.17 11.86 -23.42
C ARG A 33 9.70 12.63 -22.20
N THR A 34 8.99 13.65 -21.75
CA THR A 34 9.33 14.46 -20.56
C THR A 34 9.18 13.64 -19.28
N ILE A 35 8.10 12.85 -19.17
CA ILE A 35 7.90 11.94 -18.03
C ILE A 35 9.00 10.88 -17.98
N PHE A 36 9.34 10.26 -19.11
CA PHE A 36 10.45 9.29 -19.18
C PHE A 36 11.79 9.92 -18.78
N TYR A 37 12.06 11.15 -19.21
CA TYR A 37 13.26 11.87 -18.81
C TYR A 37 13.32 12.07 -17.29
N TRP A 38 12.24 12.54 -16.66
CA TRP A 38 12.19 12.72 -15.21
C TRP A 38 12.31 11.40 -14.46
N LYS A 39 11.58 10.38 -14.88
CA LYS A 39 11.63 9.01 -14.33
C LYS A 39 13.06 8.47 -14.30
N LYS A 40 13.81 8.65 -15.40
CA LYS A 40 15.23 8.25 -15.49
C LYS A 40 16.13 9.13 -14.63
N LYS A 41 15.99 10.46 -14.72
CA LYS A 41 16.82 11.44 -13.99
C LYS A 41 16.73 11.28 -12.47
N TYR A 42 15.52 11.09 -11.96
CA TYR A 42 15.22 11.03 -10.54
C TYR A 42 15.01 9.60 -10.02
N LYS A 43 15.29 8.59 -10.85
CA LYS A 43 15.25 7.16 -10.49
C LYS A 43 13.92 6.73 -9.87
N TRP A 44 12.80 7.20 -10.41
CA TRP A 44 11.48 6.97 -9.84
C TRP A 44 11.13 5.49 -9.69
N ASP A 45 11.59 4.64 -10.61
CA ASP A 45 11.40 3.18 -10.52
C ASP A 45 12.00 2.62 -9.23
N LYS A 46 13.23 3.00 -8.90
CA LYS A 46 13.89 2.54 -7.67
C LYS A 46 13.13 2.99 -6.42
N ILE A 47 12.57 4.19 -6.43
CA ILE A 47 11.79 4.72 -5.32
C ILE A 47 10.46 3.96 -5.20
N ARG A 48 9.77 3.74 -6.33
CA ARG A 48 8.51 2.99 -6.43
C ARG A 48 8.71 1.54 -5.96
N ASP A 49 9.75 0.86 -6.42
CA ASP A 49 10.08 -0.51 -6.03
C ASP A 49 10.40 -0.61 -4.53
N LYS A 50 11.19 0.32 -4.00
CA LYS A 50 11.50 0.36 -2.56
C LYS A 50 10.22 0.52 -1.73
N LYS A 51 9.32 1.40 -2.17
CA LYS A 51 8.04 1.62 -1.53
C LYS A 51 7.17 0.36 -1.56
N TYR A 52 6.97 -0.26 -2.73
CA TYR A 52 6.18 -1.49 -2.83
C TYR A 52 6.76 -2.63 -2.00
N LYS A 53 8.10 -2.79 -1.98
CA LYS A 53 8.75 -3.77 -1.09
C LYS A 53 8.45 -3.48 0.37
N SER A 54 8.53 -2.23 0.81
CA SER A 54 8.19 -1.87 2.20
C SER A 54 6.70 -2.09 2.53
N GLU A 55 5.79 -1.76 1.62
CA GLU A 55 4.35 -2.01 1.82
C GLU A 55 4.03 -3.50 1.85
N THR A 56 4.69 -4.30 1.00
CA THR A 56 4.57 -5.76 1.00
C THR A 56 5.09 -6.35 2.30
N LYS A 57 6.24 -5.87 2.79
CA LYS A 57 6.81 -6.29 4.08
C LYS A 57 5.87 -5.96 5.25
N PHE A 58 5.36 -4.73 5.29
CA PHE A 58 4.40 -4.29 6.32
C PHE A 58 3.12 -5.13 6.28
N SER A 59 2.59 -5.43 5.08
CA SER A 59 1.43 -6.29 4.92
C SER A 59 1.68 -7.71 5.42
N ALA A 60 2.88 -8.26 5.22
CA ALA A 60 3.26 -9.57 5.73
C ALA A 60 3.34 -9.57 7.26
N GLU A 61 4.00 -8.57 7.85
CA GLU A 61 4.11 -8.42 9.30
C GLU A 61 2.74 -8.27 9.98
N LEU A 62 1.83 -7.47 9.40
CA LEU A 62 0.45 -7.36 9.89
C LEU A 62 -0.30 -8.70 9.82
N MET A 63 -0.08 -9.47 8.75
CA MET A 63 -0.73 -10.77 8.59
C MET A 63 -0.20 -11.79 9.61
N ASP A 64 1.10 -11.78 9.89
CA ASP A 64 1.70 -12.61 10.93
C ASP A 64 1.15 -12.27 12.32
N ILE A 65 0.94 -10.99 12.62
CA ILE A 65 0.31 -10.54 13.86
C ILE A 65 -1.13 -11.06 13.96
N ALA A 66 -1.92 -10.91 12.89
CA ALA A 66 -3.30 -11.41 12.88
C ALA A 66 -3.36 -12.93 13.08
N ILE A 67 -2.44 -13.69 12.45
CA ILE A 67 -2.32 -15.14 12.63
C ILE A 67 -2.00 -15.51 14.08
N LYS A 68 -1.11 -14.75 14.75
CA LYS A 68 -0.79 -14.96 16.17
C LYS A 68 -2.01 -14.74 17.06
N PHE A 69 -2.77 -13.67 16.85
CA PHE A 69 -4.03 -13.45 17.57
C PHE A 69 -5.03 -14.58 17.33
N MET A 70 -5.22 -15.02 16.08
CA MET A 70 -6.14 -16.14 15.76
C MET A 70 -5.74 -17.43 16.49
N LYS A 71 -4.45 -17.77 16.48
CA LYS A 71 -3.93 -18.97 17.18
C LYS A 71 -4.13 -18.88 18.69
N GLN A 72 -3.89 -17.71 19.28
CA GLN A 72 -4.09 -17.50 20.70
C GLN A 72 -5.57 -17.62 21.10
N ILE A 73 -6.46 -17.01 20.33
CA ILE A 73 -7.91 -17.11 20.56
C ILE A 73 -8.39 -18.56 20.41
N SER A 74 -7.92 -19.28 19.38
CA SER A 74 -8.23 -20.71 19.19
C SER A 74 -7.80 -21.52 20.41
N LYS A 75 -6.56 -21.32 20.88
CA LYS A 75 -6.06 -22.01 22.07
C LYS A 75 -6.90 -21.69 23.30
N ASN A 76 -7.30 -20.44 23.49
CA ASN A 76 -8.13 -20.07 24.62
C ASN A 76 -9.51 -20.75 24.58
N ILE A 77 -10.08 -20.94 23.39
CA ILE A 77 -11.34 -21.70 23.22
C ILE A 77 -11.13 -23.16 23.63
N ASP A 78 -10.06 -23.79 23.13
CA ASP A 78 -9.74 -25.20 23.44
C ASP A 78 -9.48 -25.41 24.94
N ASP A 79 -8.74 -24.49 25.56
CA ASP A 79 -8.39 -24.51 26.98
C ASP A 79 -9.55 -24.01 27.89
N LYS A 80 -10.69 -23.61 27.32
CA LYS A 80 -11.82 -22.97 28.00
C LYS A 80 -11.43 -21.73 28.83
N THR A 81 -10.38 -21.03 28.39
CA THR A 81 -9.90 -19.80 29.03
C THR A 81 -10.52 -18.56 28.39
N GLN A 82 -10.64 -17.50 29.17
CA GLN A 82 -11.23 -16.26 28.69
C GLN A 82 -10.23 -15.51 27.80
N THR A 83 -10.64 -15.24 26.56
CA THR A 83 -9.94 -14.27 25.70
C THR A 83 -10.40 -12.87 26.08
N SER A 84 -9.46 -11.93 26.18
CA SER A 84 -9.80 -10.55 26.50
C SER A 84 -10.60 -9.89 25.38
N GLN A 85 -11.48 -8.96 25.73
CA GLN A 85 -12.26 -8.22 24.74
C GLN A 85 -11.34 -7.39 23.81
N ALA A 86 -10.20 -6.91 24.33
CA ALA A 86 -9.20 -6.18 23.56
C ALA A 86 -8.57 -7.04 22.44
N GLU A 87 -8.25 -8.30 22.71
CA GLU A 87 -7.70 -9.23 21.71
C GLU A 87 -8.71 -9.49 20.57
N TYR A 88 -9.98 -9.72 20.93
CA TYR A 88 -11.05 -9.87 19.94
C TYR A 88 -11.23 -8.65 19.06
N TYR A 89 -11.32 -7.45 19.65
CA TYR A 89 -11.47 -6.22 18.88
C TYR A 89 -10.25 -5.92 18.00
N THR A 90 -9.04 -6.23 18.49
CA THR A 90 -7.81 -6.07 17.72
C THR A 90 -7.84 -6.95 16.48
N LEU A 91 -8.17 -8.24 16.63
CA LEU A 91 -8.30 -9.15 15.49
C LEU A 91 -9.38 -8.68 14.49
N LEU A 92 -10.56 -8.32 14.98
CA LEU A 92 -11.65 -7.82 14.11
C LEU A 92 -11.23 -6.59 13.31
N ASN A 93 -10.52 -5.65 13.94
CA ASN A 93 -10.03 -4.46 13.26
C ASN A 93 -8.95 -4.78 12.22
N LEU A 94 -8.02 -5.71 12.52
CA LEU A 94 -7.03 -6.19 11.55
C LEU A 94 -7.70 -6.84 10.34
N ILE A 95 -8.72 -7.67 10.55
CA ILE A 95 -9.50 -8.29 9.47
C ILE A 95 -10.21 -7.22 8.62
N LYS A 96 -10.84 -6.22 9.25
CA LYS A 96 -11.50 -5.11 8.53
C LYS A 96 -10.51 -4.31 7.68
N ILE A 97 -9.32 -4.01 8.21
CA ILE A 97 -8.25 -3.31 7.48
C ILE A 97 -7.82 -4.14 6.27
N TYR A 98 -7.60 -5.45 6.44
CA TYR A 98 -7.24 -6.35 5.36
C TYR A 98 -8.30 -6.38 4.25
N LEU A 99 -9.58 -6.51 4.60
CA LEU A 99 -10.69 -6.52 3.64
C LEU A 99 -10.78 -5.20 2.86
N LYS A 100 -10.61 -4.05 3.52
CA LYS A 100 -10.56 -2.73 2.86
C LYS A 100 -9.42 -2.66 1.85
N LEU A 101 -8.22 -3.10 2.23
CA LEU A 101 -7.04 -3.07 1.36
C LEU A 101 -7.15 -4.04 0.18
N LYS A 102 -7.83 -5.17 0.34
CA LYS A 102 -8.10 -6.12 -0.75
C LYS A 102 -9.09 -5.55 -1.76
N ASN A 103 -10.11 -4.84 -1.30
CA ASN A 103 -11.13 -4.25 -2.16
C ASN A 103 -10.58 -3.06 -2.94
N THR A 104 -9.72 -2.21 -2.35
CA THR A 104 -9.10 -1.08 -3.07
C THR A 104 -8.16 -1.51 -4.19
N LYS A 105 -7.54 -2.71 -4.09
CA LYS A 105 -6.71 -3.28 -5.17
C LYS A 105 -7.52 -3.89 -6.33
N LYS A 106 -8.83 -4.11 -6.18
CA LYS A 106 -9.70 -4.62 -7.26
C LYS A 106 -10.32 -3.52 -8.12
N THR A 107 -10.30 -2.28 -7.66
CA THR A 107 -10.95 -1.13 -8.31
C THR A 107 -9.97 -0.19 -9.03
N LEU A 108 -8.70 -0.58 -9.10
CA LEU A 108 -7.61 0.04 -9.86
C LEU A 108 -7.12 -0.97 -10.90
#